data_AF-A0AAJ5W458-F1
#
_entry.id   AF-A0AAJ5W458-F1
#
_cell.length_a   1.000
_cell.length_b   1.000
_cell.length_c   1.000
_cell.angle_alpha   90.00
_cell.angle_beta   90.00
_cell.angle_gamma   90.00
#
_symmetry.space_group_name_H-M   'P 1'
#
loop_
_entity.id
_entity.type
_entity.pdbx_description
1 polymer ?
#
loop_
_entity_poly.entity_id
_entity_poly.type
_entity_poly.pdbx_seq_one_letter_code
_entity_poly.pdbx_strand_id
1 'polypeptide(L)'
;MNTLIKAARSKEDFFKVGQAEYICQLLSWSSDQYCKHQYAEYEFFIDRACKGLPKAANALRYSKQFRTFYNYEWEGRNERVFIPFADSITEDLFEIQEDGIAIYEGVAYGDFLLLDEYSATHAAQQLFYNEEFNSKYCQIIDKILHHV
;
A
#
# COMPACT_ATOMS: atom_id res chain seq x y z
N MET A 1 20.53 -3.93 26.41
CA MET A 1 20.77 -2.74 25.59
C MET A 1 20.77 -3.24 24.15
N ASN A 2 19.59 -3.25 23.51
CA ASN A 2 19.43 -3.84 22.17
C ASN A 2 19.92 -2.86 21.12
N THR A 3 20.89 -3.30 20.36
CA THR A 3 21.49 -2.63 19.21
C THR A 3 20.42 -2.39 18.14
N LEU A 4 19.83 -1.21 18.13
CA LEU A 4 18.93 -0.76 17.06
C LEU A 4 19.78 -0.37 15.84
N ILE A 5 20.21 -1.37 15.07
CA ILE A 5 20.65 -1.14 13.70
C ILE A 5 19.38 -1.09 12.84
N LYS A 6 18.71 0.06 12.78
CA LYS A 6 17.76 0.34 11.68
C LYS A 6 18.61 0.87 10.52
N ALA A 7 19.16 -0.05 9.74
CA ALA A 7 19.79 0.28 8.48
C ALA A 7 18.76 0.99 7.59
N ALA A 8 19.11 2.18 7.09
CA ALA A 8 18.42 2.78 5.96
C ALA A 8 18.47 1.78 4.80
N ARG A 9 17.32 1.27 4.37
CA ARG A 9 17.22 0.26 3.30
C ARG A 9 16.96 1.01 2.01
N SER A 10 17.93 0.99 1.09
CA SER A 10 17.83 1.68 -0.19
C SER A 10 16.83 0.97 -1.13
N LYS A 11 16.47 1.63 -2.23
CA LYS A 11 15.74 1.03 -3.37
C LYS A 11 16.38 -0.26 -3.91
N GLU A 12 17.64 -0.54 -3.60
CA GLU A 12 18.33 -1.77 -3.99
C GLU A 12 17.92 -2.98 -3.13
N ASP A 13 17.46 -2.75 -1.89
CA ASP A 13 16.94 -3.80 -1.02
C ASP A 13 15.49 -4.18 -1.39
N PHE A 14 14.71 -3.24 -1.93
CA PHE A 14 13.40 -3.52 -2.54
C PHE A 14 13.46 -4.66 -3.58
N PHE A 15 14.49 -4.67 -4.43
CA PHE A 15 14.67 -5.70 -5.45
C PHE A 15 15.06 -7.07 -4.87
N LYS A 16 15.54 -7.13 -3.62
CA LYS A 16 16.03 -8.37 -2.99
C LYS A 16 14.95 -9.09 -2.17
N VAL A 17 14.07 -8.35 -1.49
CA VAL A 17 13.06 -8.94 -0.56
C VAL A 17 11.62 -8.85 -1.07
N GLY A 18 11.37 -8.07 -2.13
CA GLY A 18 10.04 -7.86 -2.69
C GLY A 18 9.26 -6.76 -1.97
N GLN A 19 8.32 -6.15 -2.70
CA GLN A 19 7.64 -4.93 -2.27
C GLN A 19 6.89 -5.06 -0.93
N ALA A 20 6.13 -6.15 -0.74
CA ALA A 20 5.34 -6.34 0.48
C ALA A 20 6.23 -6.45 1.73
N GLU A 21 7.38 -7.14 1.62
CA GLU A 21 8.32 -7.28 2.72
C GLU A 21 9.00 -5.95 3.05
N TYR A 22 9.36 -5.16 2.02
CA TYR A 22 9.91 -3.82 2.20
C TYR A 22 8.94 -2.89 2.94
N ILE A 23 7.66 -2.89 2.54
CA ILE A 23 6.63 -2.09 3.22
C ILE A 23 6.42 -2.55 4.67
N CYS A 24 6.40 -3.87 4.92
CA CYS A 24 6.32 -4.40 6.28
C CYS A 24 7.46 -3.87 7.16
N GLN A 25 8.67 -3.74 6.61
CA GLN A 25 9.81 -3.20 7.33
C GLN A 25 9.66 -1.70 7.60
N LEU A 26 9.20 -0.91 6.62
CA LEU A 26 8.94 0.53 6.77
C LEU A 26 7.89 0.81 7.85
N LEU A 27 6.80 0.04 7.85
CA LEU A 27 5.68 0.22 8.78
C LEU A 27 5.86 -0.52 10.11
N SER A 28 6.96 -1.26 10.27
CA SER A 28 7.15 -2.20 11.38
C SER A 28 5.97 -3.17 11.56
N TRP A 29 5.39 -3.62 10.43
CA TRP A 29 4.26 -4.55 10.37
C TRP A 29 4.74 -5.98 10.18
N SER A 30 3.94 -6.93 10.67
CA SER A 30 4.02 -8.32 10.23
C SER A 30 3.33 -8.51 8.87
N SER A 31 3.71 -9.57 8.16
CA SER A 31 3.05 -9.96 6.90
C SER A 31 1.53 -10.15 7.07
N ASP A 32 1.11 -10.67 8.23
CA ASP A 32 -0.31 -10.81 8.57
C ASP A 32 -1.04 -9.47 8.66
N GLN A 33 -0.41 -8.44 9.24
CA GLN A 33 -1.00 -7.09 9.32
C GLN A 33 -1.14 -6.49 7.93
N TYR A 34 -0.11 -6.61 7.09
CA TYR A 34 -0.16 -6.17 5.70
C TYR A 34 -1.31 -6.85 4.93
N CYS A 35 -1.40 -8.17 5.01
CA CYS A 35 -2.44 -8.94 4.31
C CYS A 35 -3.84 -8.58 4.82
N LYS A 36 -4.01 -8.43 6.15
CA LYS A 36 -5.29 -8.03 6.75
C LYS A 36 -5.72 -6.64 6.31
N HIS A 37 -4.80 -5.68 6.28
CA HIS A 37 -5.11 -4.32 5.84
C HIS A 37 -5.50 -4.30 4.35
N GLN A 38 -4.71 -4.93 3.47
CA GLN A 38 -5.04 -5.05 2.05
C GLN A 38 -6.41 -5.71 1.83
N TYR A 39 -6.71 -6.78 2.58
CA TYR A 39 -8.00 -7.45 2.49
C TYR A 39 -9.14 -6.56 3.00
N ALA A 40 -8.96 -5.84 4.10
CA ALA A 40 -9.96 -4.92 4.64
C ALA A 40 -10.33 -3.81 3.64
N GLU A 41 -9.33 -3.18 3.00
CA GLU A 41 -9.57 -2.15 1.98
C GLU A 41 -10.26 -2.74 0.74
N TYR A 42 -9.87 -3.94 0.30
CA TYR A 42 -10.54 -4.65 -0.80
C TYR A 42 -12.03 -4.89 -0.53
N GLU A 43 -12.35 -5.38 0.66
CA GLU A 43 -13.74 -5.65 1.07
C GLU A 43 -14.53 -4.36 1.18
N PHE A 44 -13.94 -3.31 1.74
CA PHE A 44 -14.56 -1.99 1.84
C PHE A 44 -14.84 -1.39 0.46
N PHE A 45 -13.91 -1.52 -0.48
CA PHE A 45 -14.11 -1.11 -1.86
C PHE A 45 -15.31 -1.82 -2.48
N ILE A 46 -15.38 -3.16 -2.38
CA ILE A 46 -16.49 -3.95 -2.94
C ILE A 46 -17.83 -3.55 -2.34
N ASP A 47 -17.91 -3.45 -1.02
CA ASP A 47 -19.16 -3.12 -0.33
C ASP A 47 -19.66 -1.72 -0.69
N ARG A 48 -18.74 -0.77 -0.93
CA ARG A 48 -19.07 0.57 -1.41
C ARG A 48 -19.48 0.59 -2.88
N ALA A 49 -18.69 -0.04 -3.75
CA ALA A 49 -18.89 -0.01 -5.20
C ALA A 49 -20.14 -0.80 -5.63
N CYS A 50 -20.49 -1.86 -4.91
CA CYS A 50 -21.66 -2.70 -5.17
C CYS A 50 -22.79 -2.46 -4.16
N LYS A 51 -22.87 -1.27 -3.56
CA LYS A 51 -23.92 -0.94 -2.59
C LYS A 51 -25.31 -1.18 -3.19
N GLY A 52 -26.09 -2.04 -2.54
CA GLY A 52 -27.43 -2.43 -3.01
C GLY A 52 -27.45 -3.51 -4.09
N LEU A 53 -26.29 -4.04 -4.50
CA LEU A 53 -26.13 -5.05 -5.55
C LEU A 53 -25.40 -6.30 -5.01
N PRO A 54 -26.03 -7.08 -4.12
CA PRO A 54 -25.35 -8.19 -3.42
C PRO A 54 -24.84 -9.30 -4.34
N LYS A 55 -25.52 -9.55 -5.48
CA LYS A 55 -25.05 -10.52 -6.48
C LYS A 55 -23.75 -10.09 -7.15
N ALA A 56 -23.64 -8.81 -7.52
CA ALA A 56 -22.42 -8.26 -8.11
C ALA A 56 -21.27 -8.23 -7.08
N ALA A 57 -21.58 -7.85 -5.83
CA ALA A 57 -20.62 -7.87 -4.74
C ALA A 57 -20.00 -9.28 -4.56
N ASN A 58 -20.83 -10.31 -4.50
CA ASN A 58 -20.36 -11.70 -4.37
C ASN A 58 -19.55 -12.16 -5.59
N ALA A 59 -20.01 -11.84 -6.80
CA ALA A 59 -19.30 -12.20 -8.02
C ALA A 59 -17.88 -11.59 -8.06
N LEU A 60 -17.74 -10.35 -7.60
CA LEU A 60 -16.44 -9.69 -7.50
C LEU A 60 -15.57 -10.27 -6.39
N ARG A 61 -16.14 -10.47 -5.19
CA ARG A 61 -15.43 -10.98 -4.00
C ARG A 61 -14.65 -12.25 -4.32
N TYR A 62 -15.28 -13.14 -5.09
CA TYR A 62 -14.73 -14.45 -5.47
C TYR A 62 -14.11 -14.48 -6.88
N SER A 63 -14.08 -13.36 -7.60
CA SER A 63 -13.46 -13.30 -8.92
C SER A 63 -11.94 -13.24 -8.80
N LYS A 64 -11.27 -14.30 -9.26
CA LYS A 64 -9.80 -14.33 -9.38
C LYS A 64 -9.30 -13.17 -10.25
N GLN A 65 -9.99 -12.87 -11.35
CA GLN A 65 -9.61 -11.80 -12.26
C GLN A 65 -9.67 -10.44 -11.57
N PHE A 66 -10.73 -10.16 -10.80
CA PHE A 66 -10.86 -8.91 -10.08
C PHE A 66 -9.83 -8.80 -8.94
N ARG A 67 -9.59 -9.89 -8.20
CA ARG A 67 -8.56 -9.91 -7.16
C ARG A 67 -7.17 -9.61 -7.72
N THR A 68 -6.80 -10.22 -8.85
CA THR A 68 -5.53 -9.94 -9.52
C THR A 68 -5.43 -8.48 -9.97
N PHE A 69 -6.49 -7.93 -10.57
CA PHE A 69 -6.55 -6.53 -10.95
C PHE A 69 -6.35 -5.59 -9.75
N TYR A 70 -7.06 -5.83 -8.64
CA TYR A 70 -6.96 -5.03 -7.43
C TYR A 70 -5.55 -5.09 -6.83
N ASN A 71 -4.93 -6.28 -6.78
CA ASN A 71 -3.56 -6.43 -6.29
C ASN A 71 -2.56 -5.64 -7.15
N TYR A 72 -2.70 -5.63 -8.47
CA TYR A 72 -1.81 -4.83 -9.33
C TYR A 72 -1.98 -3.33 -9.12
N GLU A 73 -3.21 -2.86 -8.88
CA GLU A 73 -3.42 -1.46 -8.51
C GLU A 73 -2.77 -1.12 -7.16
N TRP A 74 -2.92 -2.00 -6.17
CA TRP A 74 -2.26 -1.88 -4.87
C TRP A 74 -0.74 -1.79 -5.00
N GLU A 75 -0.14 -2.70 -5.77
CA GLU A 75 1.30 -2.73 -6.02
C GLU A 75 1.80 -1.49 -6.77
N GLY A 76 1.02 -1.02 -7.75
CA GLY A 76 1.33 0.20 -8.50
C GLY A 76 1.24 1.46 -7.65
N ARG A 77 0.33 1.51 -6.66
CA ARG A 77 0.25 2.64 -5.70
C ARG A 77 1.43 2.65 -4.74
N ASN A 78 1.84 1.49 -4.26
CA ASN A 78 3.07 1.37 -3.48
C ASN A 78 4.27 1.93 -4.24
N GLU A 79 4.45 1.52 -5.51
CA GLU A 79 5.60 1.92 -6.33
C GLU A 79 5.59 3.40 -6.70
N ARG A 80 4.43 3.96 -7.04
CA ARG A 80 4.32 5.33 -7.58
C ARG A 80 4.09 6.41 -6.52
N VAL A 81 3.59 6.04 -5.34
CA VAL A 81 3.15 7.01 -4.31
C VAL A 81 3.85 6.73 -2.98
N PHE A 82 3.56 5.58 -2.35
CA PHE A 82 3.99 5.36 -0.98
C PHE A 82 5.50 5.21 -0.82
N ILE A 83 6.15 4.39 -1.66
CA ILE A 83 7.60 4.18 -1.56
C ILE A 83 8.38 5.48 -1.83
N PRO A 84 8.10 6.24 -2.91
CA PRO A 84 8.74 7.55 -3.11
C PRO A 84 8.55 8.51 -1.93
N PHE A 85 7.37 8.54 -1.32
CA PHE A 85 7.12 9.34 -0.12
C PHE A 85 7.97 8.85 1.05
N ALA A 86 7.95 7.55 1.34
CA ALA A 86 8.70 6.96 2.43
C ALA A 86 10.20 7.23 2.30
N ASP A 87 10.75 7.06 1.10
CA ASP A 87 12.16 7.34 0.81
C ASP A 87 12.49 8.82 1.08
N SER A 88 11.66 9.77 0.61
CA SER A 88 11.88 11.21 0.84
C SER A 88 11.87 11.62 2.31
N ILE A 89 10.96 11.06 3.10
CA ILE A 89 10.89 11.33 4.55
C ILE A 89 12.09 10.74 5.29
N THR A 90 12.61 9.60 4.83
CA THR A 90 13.79 8.99 5.45
C THR A 90 15.10 9.71 5.10
N GLU A 91 15.21 10.31 3.92
CA GLU A 91 16.38 11.09 3.51
C GLU A 91 16.52 12.39 4.33
N ASP A 92 15.41 13.04 4.67
CA ASP A 92 15.38 14.31 5.42
C ASP A 92 15.69 14.18 6.94
N LEU A 93 15.82 12.96 7.47
CA LEU A 93 16.05 12.69 8.89
C LEU A 93 17.54 12.48 9.27
N PHE A 94 18.44 12.65 8.31
CA PHE A 94 19.89 12.53 8.53
C PHE A 94 20.58 13.88 8.42
N GLU A 95 21.07 14.41 9.54
CA GLU A 95 22.04 15.50 9.52
C GLU A 95 23.45 14.89 9.50
N ILE A 96 24.22 15.19 8.46
CA ILE A 96 25.63 14.79 8.36
C ILE A 96 26.47 15.89 9.03
N GLN A 97 27.11 15.56 10.16
CA GLN A 97 28.03 16.48 10.81
C GLN A 97 29.35 16.61 10.04
N GLU A 98 30.13 17.67 10.31
CA GLU A 98 31.40 17.99 9.63
C GLU A 98 32.46 16.87 9.75
N ASP A 99 32.31 15.95 10.70
CA ASP A 99 33.17 14.77 10.88
C ASP A 99 32.70 13.52 10.10
N GLY A 100 31.61 13.63 9.35
CA GLY A 100 31.03 12.56 8.55
C GLY A 100 30.10 11.62 9.35
N ILE A 101 29.78 11.94 10.60
CA ILE A 101 28.83 11.17 11.40
C ILE A 101 27.40 11.63 11.09
N ALA A 102 26.57 10.69 10.65
CA ALA A 102 25.13 10.92 10.48
C ALA A 102 24.43 10.82 11.83
N ILE A 103 23.82 11.90 12.31
CA ILE A 103 22.97 11.89 13.50
C ILE A 103 21.51 11.81 13.08
N TYR A 104 20.81 10.85 13.67
CA TYR A 104 19.37 10.72 13.57
C TYR A 104 18.75 11.69 14.58
N GLU A 105 18.19 12.83 14.13
CA GLU A 105 17.28 13.62 14.97
C GLU A 105 15.96 12.86 15.06
N GLY A 106 15.95 11.89 15.97
CA GLY A 106 14.81 11.04 16.20
C GLY A 106 13.63 11.85 16.70
N VAL A 107 12.66 12.08 15.82
CA VAL A 107 11.29 12.26 16.24
C VAL A 107 10.53 10.99 15.91
N ALA A 108 9.93 10.40 16.95
CA ALA A 108 9.03 9.23 16.88
C ALA A 108 7.75 9.46 16.04
N TYR A 109 7.72 10.50 15.21
CA TYR A 109 6.66 10.81 14.25
C TYR A 109 6.78 10.00 12.94
N GLY A 110 7.94 9.39 12.67
CA GLY A 110 8.17 8.59 11.46
C GLY A 110 7.22 7.39 11.32
N ASP A 111 6.87 6.71 12.42
CA ASP A 111 5.97 5.56 12.36
C ASP A 111 4.51 5.97 12.05
N PHE A 112 4.04 7.09 12.62
CA PHE A 112 2.67 7.58 12.38
C PHE A 112 2.51 8.23 11.01
N LEU A 113 3.48 9.01 10.55
CA LEU A 113 3.41 9.67 9.25
C LEU A 113 3.45 8.65 8.10
N LEU A 114 4.33 7.64 8.18
CA LEU A 114 4.37 6.56 7.20
C LEU A 114 3.08 5.74 7.22
N LEU A 115 2.55 5.44 8.42
CA LEU A 115 1.29 4.71 8.55
C LEU A 115 0.10 5.50 8.00
N ASP A 116 0.03 6.80 8.27
CA ASP A 116 -1.03 7.68 7.78
C ASP A 116 -0.97 7.82 6.27
N GLU A 117 0.22 8.04 5.70
CA GLU A 117 0.37 8.12 4.25
C GLU A 117 0.08 6.78 3.57
N TYR A 118 0.53 5.67 4.18
CA TYR A 118 0.22 4.33 3.68
C TYR A 118 -1.29 4.09 3.65
N SER A 119 -1.98 4.42 4.75
CA SER A 119 -3.43 4.28 4.87
C SER A 119 -4.16 5.19 3.89
N ALA A 120 -3.68 6.43 3.69
CA ALA A 120 -4.24 7.38 2.75
C ALA A 120 -4.08 6.89 1.29
N THR A 121 -2.87 6.49 0.90
CA THR A 121 -2.55 5.97 -0.44
C THR A 121 -3.46 4.80 -0.84
N HIS A 122 -3.80 3.95 0.13
CA HIS A 122 -4.56 2.73 -0.09
C HIS A 122 -6.04 2.81 0.26
N ALA A 123 -6.49 3.96 0.75
CA ALA A 123 -7.88 4.14 1.12
C ALA A 123 -8.81 3.84 -0.06
N ALA A 124 -9.69 2.86 0.12
CA ALA A 124 -10.66 2.44 -0.89
C ALA A 124 -11.59 3.58 -1.33
N GLN A 125 -11.79 4.59 -0.49
CA GLN A 125 -12.49 5.81 -0.88
C GLN A 125 -11.76 6.58 -1.98
N GLN A 126 -10.43 6.68 -1.96
CA GLN A 126 -9.67 7.32 -3.02
C GLN A 126 -9.72 6.52 -4.33
N LEU A 127 -9.68 5.18 -4.23
CA LEU A 127 -9.86 4.29 -5.38
C LEU A 127 -11.19 4.53 -6.09
N PHE A 128 -12.27 4.73 -5.32
CA PHE A 128 -13.60 4.98 -5.87
C PHE A 128 -13.71 6.28 -6.67
N TYR A 129 -12.82 7.26 -6.47
CA TYR A 129 -12.82 8.50 -7.25
C TYR A 129 -11.72 8.53 -8.33
N ASN A 130 -10.94 7.46 -8.48
CA ASN A 130 -9.93 7.37 -9.52
C ASN A 130 -10.57 6.93 -10.86
N GLU A 131 -10.62 7.84 -11.84
CA GLU A 131 -11.27 7.60 -13.13
C GLU A 131 -10.66 6.45 -13.93
N GLU A 132 -9.33 6.32 -13.91
CA GLU A 132 -8.63 5.25 -14.64
C GLU A 132 -8.97 3.89 -14.05
N PHE A 133 -8.94 3.78 -12.73
CA PHE A 133 -9.31 2.58 -12.00
C PHE A 133 -10.78 2.21 -12.25
N ASN A 134 -11.70 3.18 -12.12
CA ASN A 134 -13.12 2.97 -12.33
C ASN A 134 -13.46 2.53 -13.76
N SER A 135 -12.80 3.11 -14.77
CA SER A 135 -12.98 2.69 -16.16
C SER A 135 -12.64 1.22 -16.37
N LYS A 136 -11.50 0.77 -15.81
CA LYS A 136 -11.07 -0.65 -15.86
C LYS A 136 -11.98 -1.55 -15.02
N TYR A 137 -12.39 -1.09 -13.85
CA TYR A 137 -13.36 -1.78 -12.98
C TYR A 137 -14.67 -2.06 -13.71
N CYS A 138 -15.26 -1.06 -14.37
CA CYS A 138 -16.50 -1.23 -15.14
C CYS A 138 -16.34 -2.28 -16.25
N GLN A 139 -15.23 -2.24 -16.99
CA GLN A 139 -14.94 -3.26 -18.02
C GLN A 139 -14.82 -4.67 -17.45
N ILE A 140 -14.28 -4.82 -16.23
CA ILE A 140 -14.18 -6.12 -15.55
C ILE A 140 -15.55 -6.57 -15.07
N ILE A 141 -16.36 -5.67 -14.49
CA ILE A 141 -17.72 -5.98 -14.07
C ILE A 141 -18.58 -6.43 -15.23
N ASP A 142 -18.55 -5.74 -16.36
CA ASP A 142 -19.36 -6.10 -17.53
C ASP A 142 -19.02 -7.53 -17.98
N LYS A 143 -17.73 -7.88 -18.01
CA LYS A 143 -17.28 -9.24 -18.33
C LYS A 143 -17.74 -10.27 -17.29
N ILE A 144 -17.61 -9.96 -16.00
CA ILE A 144 -18.00 -10.89 -14.93
C ILE A 144 -19.52 -11.10 -14.93
N LEU A 145 -20.31 -10.05 -15.11
CA LEU A 145 -21.77 -10.11 -15.03
C LEU A 145 -22.43 -10.61 -16.33
N HIS A 146 -21.78 -10.51 -17.48
CA HIS A 146 -22.32 -11.03 -18.75
C HIS A 146 -21.88 -12.48 -19.05
N HIS A 147 -20.98 -13.05 -18.23
CA HIS A 147 -20.54 -14.45 -18.30
C HIS A 147 -21.02 -15.31 -17.11
N VAL A 148 -21.93 -14.77 -16.29
CA VAL A 148 -22.64 -15.47 -15.19
C VAL A 148 -24.12 -15.54 -15.52
#